data_AF-A0A6B2G3V1-F1
#
_entry.id   AF-A0A6B2G3V1-F1
#
_cell.length_a   1.000
_cell.length_b   1.000
_cell.length_c   1.000
_cell.angle_alpha   90.00
_cell.angle_beta   90.00
_cell.angle_gamma   90.00
#
_symmetry.space_group_name_H-M   'P 1'
#
loop_
_entity.id
_entity.type
_entity.pdbx_description
1 polymer ?
#
loop_
_entity_poly.entity_id
_entity_poly.type
_entity_poly.pdbx_seq_one_letter_code
_entity_poly.pdbx_strand_id
1 'polypeptide(L)'
;PMIISRRTHATDIKPRKIPDFISNRNKERTRESSEIQWGPGCYQAQEKKRKLEEMKSEMEKPLARYKDDKDLENHLKSIVRAEDPLKDYVAKPEPVEPIIKSSHDSIGKQCPYRFQNRFDIAPGCRWDGIDRSNGFEKRRIERINEISNQEREAHMYFAEEI
;
A
#
# COMPACT_ATOMS: atom_id res chain seq x y z
N PRO A 1 11.13 -59.43 -22.43
CA PRO A 1 11.58 -58.39 -21.47
C PRO A 1 10.42 -57.44 -21.11
N MET A 2 9.71 -57.69 -20.01
CA MET A 2 8.62 -56.84 -19.52
C MET A 2 9.16 -55.77 -18.55
N ILE A 3 8.89 -54.50 -18.86
CA ILE A 3 9.21 -53.34 -18.03
C ILE A 3 8.16 -53.27 -16.92
N ILE A 4 8.58 -53.58 -15.68
CA ILE A 4 7.70 -53.46 -14.50
C ILE A 4 7.64 -51.99 -14.09
N SER A 5 6.50 -51.35 -14.37
CA SER A 5 6.14 -50.03 -13.86
C SER A 5 6.00 -50.08 -12.33
N ARG A 6 6.91 -49.42 -11.61
CA ARG A 6 6.74 -49.19 -10.17
C ARG A 6 5.80 -48.00 -9.97
N ARG A 7 4.50 -48.26 -9.76
CA ARG A 7 3.60 -47.30 -9.11
C ARG A 7 4.06 -47.14 -7.66
N THR A 8 4.72 -46.02 -7.34
CA THR A 8 4.88 -45.61 -5.95
C THR A 8 3.51 -45.22 -5.42
N HIS A 9 2.92 -46.05 -4.57
CA HIS A 9 1.75 -45.66 -3.79
C HIS A 9 2.17 -44.50 -2.89
N ALA A 10 1.79 -43.27 -3.25
CA ALA A 10 1.82 -42.16 -2.31
C ALA A 10 0.89 -42.56 -1.16
N THR A 11 1.47 -42.88 -0.01
CA THR A 11 0.70 -43.07 1.22
C THR A 11 0.03 -41.74 1.53
N ASP A 12 -1.30 -41.74 1.65
CA ASP A 12 -2.08 -40.62 2.18
C ASP A 12 -1.70 -40.40 3.64
N ILE A 13 -0.60 -39.67 3.87
CA ILE A 13 -0.20 -39.24 5.20
C ILE A 13 -1.16 -38.11 5.57
N LYS A 14 -2.21 -38.46 6.33
CA LYS A 14 -3.12 -37.47 6.92
C LYS A 14 -2.27 -36.42 7.64
N PRO A 15 -2.47 -35.11 7.39
CA PRO A 15 -1.70 -34.08 8.06
C PRO A 15 -1.87 -34.24 9.57
N ARG A 16 -0.76 -34.23 10.31
CA ARG A 16 -0.80 -34.31 11.78
C ARG A 16 -1.60 -33.12 12.30
N LYS A 17 -2.60 -33.38 13.13
CA LYS A 17 -3.33 -32.33 13.85
C LYS A 17 -2.32 -31.54 14.68
N ILE A 18 -2.27 -30.23 14.46
CA ILE A 18 -1.46 -29.32 15.27
C ILE A 18 -1.97 -29.41 16.71
N PRO A 19 -1.11 -29.64 17.72
CA PRO A 19 -1.51 -29.70 19.11
C PRO A 19 -2.25 -28.43 19.56
N ASP A 20 -3.34 -28.60 20.31
CA ASP A 20 -4.21 -27.50 20.76
C ASP A 20 -3.46 -26.40 21.52
N PHE A 21 -2.37 -26.77 22.20
CA PHE A 21 -1.48 -25.81 22.88
C PHE A 21 -0.73 -24.87 21.92
N ILE A 22 -0.28 -25.37 20.77
CA ILE A 22 0.39 -24.54 19.74
C ILE A 22 -0.65 -23.63 19.08
N SER A 23 -1.86 -24.15 18.85
CA SER A 23 -3.00 -23.38 18.35
C SER A 23 -3.39 -22.25 19.30
N ASN A 24 -3.55 -22.53 20.59
CA ASN A 24 -3.91 -21.55 21.62
C ASN A 24 -2.82 -20.49 21.80
N ARG A 25 -1.54 -20.90 21.85
CA ARG A 25 -0.41 -19.96 21.94
C ARG A 25 -0.34 -19.04 20.73
N ASN A 26 -0.57 -19.55 19.51
CA ASN A 26 -0.63 -18.71 18.32
C ASN A 26 -1.83 -17.75 18.37
N LYS A 27 -2.98 -18.22 18.88
CA LYS A 27 -4.19 -17.43 19.05
C LYS A 27 -4.03 -16.31 20.10
N GLU A 28 -3.32 -16.60 21.18
CA GLU A 28 -2.93 -15.65 22.23
C GLU A 28 -1.95 -14.62 21.67
N ARG A 29 -0.87 -15.04 20.99
CA ARG A 29 0.07 -14.11 20.34
C ARG A 29 -0.60 -13.22 19.29
N THR A 30 -1.58 -13.74 18.55
CA THR A 30 -2.37 -12.91 17.62
C THR A 30 -3.28 -11.93 18.34
N ARG A 31 -3.84 -12.30 19.51
CA ARG A 31 -4.70 -11.44 20.34
C ARG A 31 -3.91 -10.34 21.04
N GLU A 32 -2.74 -10.67 21.57
CA GLU A 32 -1.77 -9.75 22.17
C GLU A 32 -1.22 -8.77 21.11
N SER A 33 -0.88 -9.28 19.91
CA SER A 33 -0.47 -8.42 18.79
C SER A 33 -1.62 -7.55 18.25
N SER A 34 -2.87 -7.91 18.56
CA SER A 34 -4.07 -7.16 18.23
C SER A 34 -4.69 -6.49 19.46
N GLU A 35 -3.88 -6.12 20.45
CA GLU A 35 -4.35 -5.20 21.47
C GLU A 35 -4.80 -3.91 20.79
N ILE A 36 -6.11 -3.70 20.80
CA ILE A 36 -6.73 -2.50 20.26
C ILE A 36 -6.19 -1.34 21.08
N GLN A 37 -5.25 -0.61 20.50
CA GLN A 37 -4.78 0.63 21.10
C GLN A 37 -5.91 1.63 20.98
N TRP A 38 -6.62 1.83 22.08
CA TRP A 38 -7.59 2.90 22.22
C TRP A 38 -6.84 4.23 22.16
N GLY A 39 -7.33 5.17 21.34
CA GLY A 39 -6.71 6.49 21.17
C GLY A 39 -6.52 6.87 19.70
N PRO A 40 -5.28 6.90 19.17
CA PRO A 40 -5.00 7.40 17.82
C PRO A 40 -5.50 6.44 16.72
N GLY A 41 -5.75 6.97 15.52
CA GLY A 41 -6.14 6.13 14.38
C GLY A 41 -5.06 5.09 14.05
N CYS A 42 -5.47 3.89 13.63
CA CYS A 42 -4.54 2.78 13.30
C CYS A 42 -3.46 3.20 12.27
N TYR A 43 -3.85 3.92 11.22
CA TYR A 43 -2.93 4.46 10.22
C TYR A 43 -1.95 5.47 10.83
N GLN A 44 -2.41 6.35 11.73
CA GLN A 44 -1.53 7.34 12.39
C GLN A 44 -0.48 6.66 13.27
N ALA A 45 -0.86 5.59 13.97
CA ALA A 45 0.05 4.81 14.78
C ALA A 45 1.09 4.06 13.92
N GLN A 46 0.65 3.45 12.81
CA GLN A 46 1.55 2.78 11.86
C GLN A 46 2.50 3.78 11.21
N GLU A 47 2.00 4.93 10.78
CA GLU A 47 2.79 5.99 10.16
C GLU A 47 3.83 6.56 11.13
N LYS A 48 3.48 6.73 12.41
CA LYS A 48 4.43 7.14 13.44
C LYS A 48 5.55 6.12 13.62
N LYS A 49 5.24 4.82 13.59
CA LYS A 49 6.25 3.75 13.66
C LYS A 49 7.16 3.78 12.43
N ARG A 50 6.58 3.85 11.23
CA ARG A 50 7.31 3.95 9.95
C ARG A 50 8.28 5.12 9.95
N LYS A 51 7.81 6.32 10.29
CA LYS A 51 8.66 7.53 10.41
C LYS A 51 9.80 7.35 11.41
N LEU A 52 9.54 6.70 12.53
CA LEU A 52 10.58 6.46 13.54
C LEU A 52 11.65 5.47 13.04
N GLU A 53 11.28 4.46 12.26
CA GLU A 53 12.22 3.54 11.61
C GLU A 53 13.01 4.22 10.49
N GLU A 54 12.33 5.01 9.65
CA GLU A 54 12.95 5.85 8.61
C GLU A 54 14.00 6.79 9.23
N MET A 55 13.62 7.53 10.28
CA MET A 55 14.53 8.42 11.01
C MET A 55 15.75 7.68 11.57
N LYS A 56 15.59 6.48 12.16
CA LYS A 56 16.73 5.68 12.64
C LYS A 56 17.69 5.34 11.50
N SER A 57 17.15 4.91 10.36
CA SER A 57 17.96 4.59 9.18
C SER A 57 18.64 5.83 8.60
N GLU A 58 17.99 6.99 8.65
CA GLU A 58 18.56 8.26 8.19
C GLU A 58 19.66 8.76 9.11
N MET A 59 19.53 8.57 10.43
CA MET A 59 20.58 8.91 11.40
C MET A 59 21.86 8.10 11.18
N GLU A 60 21.77 6.88 10.65
CA GLU A 60 22.92 6.04 10.31
C GLU A 60 23.58 6.44 8.98
N LYS A 61 22.90 7.22 8.13
CA LYS A 61 23.39 7.60 6.80
C LYS A 61 24.33 8.81 6.87
N PRO A 62 25.32 8.92 5.97
CA PRO A 62 26.13 10.12 5.85
C PRO A 62 25.29 11.29 5.31
N LEU A 63 25.68 12.52 5.65
CA LEU A 63 24.99 13.75 5.22
C LEU A 63 24.88 13.89 3.70
N ALA A 64 25.93 13.51 2.96
CA ALA A 64 25.97 13.58 1.50
C ALA A 64 25.90 12.18 0.88
N ARG A 65 25.10 12.04 -0.18
CA ARG A 65 25.01 10.82 -0.98
C ARG A 65 26.05 10.87 -2.09
N TYR A 66 26.74 9.75 -2.32
CA TYR A 66 27.73 9.60 -3.39
C TYR A 66 27.22 8.66 -4.48
N LYS A 67 27.97 8.60 -5.58
CA LYS A 67 27.68 7.72 -6.72
C LYS A 67 27.55 6.24 -6.33
N ASP A 68 28.29 5.80 -5.32
CA ASP A 68 28.36 4.40 -4.88
C ASP A 68 27.32 4.06 -3.78
N ASP A 69 26.33 4.92 -3.55
CA ASP A 69 25.26 4.69 -2.57
C ASP A 69 24.35 3.54 -3.01
N LYS A 70 24.41 2.42 -2.26
CA LYS A 70 23.63 1.22 -2.52
C LYS A 70 22.13 1.45 -2.35
N ASP A 71 21.71 2.30 -1.43
CA ASP A 71 20.29 2.58 -1.20
C ASP A 71 19.69 3.33 -2.39
N LEU A 72 20.45 4.27 -2.98
CA LEU A 72 20.05 4.97 -4.20
C LEU A 72 19.91 4.00 -5.36
N GLU A 73 20.92 3.17 -5.56
CA GLU A 73 20.97 2.19 -6.65
C GLU A 73 19.79 1.21 -6.56
N ASN A 74 19.48 0.72 -5.36
CA ASN A 74 18.34 -0.16 -5.12
C ASN A 74 17.00 0.55 -5.39
N HIS A 75 16.85 1.79 -4.94
CA HIS A 75 15.66 2.58 -5.22
C HIS A 75 15.46 2.79 -6.72
N LEU A 76 16.50 3.21 -7.45
CA LEU A 76 16.42 3.41 -8.90
C LEU A 76 16.09 2.12 -9.66
N LYS A 77 16.61 0.98 -9.20
CA LYS A 77 16.26 -0.35 -9.75
C LYS A 77 14.81 -0.75 -9.47
N SER A 78 14.22 -0.26 -8.38
CA SER A 78 12.82 -0.55 -8.04
C SER A 78 11.81 0.27 -8.85
N ILE A 79 12.22 1.39 -9.45
CA ILE A 79 11.31 2.23 -10.23
C ILE A 79 10.93 1.52 -11.53
N VAL A 80 9.68 1.07 -11.61
CA VAL A 80 9.10 0.49 -12.83
C VAL A 80 8.71 1.61 -13.79
N ARG A 81 9.31 1.64 -14.98
CA ARG A 81 9.00 2.63 -16.03
C ARG A 81 7.90 2.12 -16.94
N ALA A 82 6.97 3.00 -17.33
CA ALA A 82 5.86 2.62 -18.19
C ALA A 82 6.31 2.21 -19.60
N GLU A 83 7.30 2.91 -20.16
CA GLU A 83 7.80 2.73 -21.52
C GLU A 83 8.81 1.58 -21.68
N ASP A 84 9.07 0.79 -20.63
CA ASP A 84 10.04 -0.30 -20.69
C ASP A 84 9.38 -1.57 -21.29
N PRO A 85 9.81 -2.04 -22.49
CA PRO A 85 9.26 -3.24 -23.10
C PRO A 85 9.52 -4.51 -22.27
N LEU A 86 10.54 -4.50 -21.39
CA LEU A 86 10.86 -5.64 -20.52
C LEU A 86 9.94 -5.74 -19.30
N LYS A 87 9.19 -4.68 -18.98
CA LYS A 87 8.28 -4.61 -17.83
C LYS A 87 7.29 -5.78 -17.81
N ASP A 88 6.67 -6.11 -18.95
CA ASP A 88 5.66 -7.16 -19.03
C ASP A 88 6.21 -8.57 -18.76
N TYR A 89 7.53 -8.76 -18.94
CA TYR A 89 8.19 -10.05 -18.76
C TYR A 89 8.84 -10.20 -17.38
N VAL A 90 9.31 -9.11 -16.78
CA VAL A 90 10.11 -9.12 -15.54
C VAL A 90 9.33 -8.65 -14.32
N ALA A 91 8.28 -7.83 -14.49
CA ALA A 91 7.51 -7.32 -13.37
C ALA A 91 6.87 -8.47 -12.59
N LYS A 92 7.37 -8.72 -11.37
CA LYS A 92 6.59 -9.43 -10.37
C LYS A 92 5.44 -8.49 -10.00
N PRO A 93 4.19 -8.99 -9.87
CA PRO A 93 3.10 -8.14 -9.40
C PRO A 93 3.53 -7.54 -8.07
N GLU A 94 3.51 -6.20 -7.99
CA GLU A 94 3.76 -5.50 -6.73
C GLU A 94 2.87 -6.14 -5.67
N PRO A 95 3.43 -6.54 -4.52
CA PRO A 95 2.61 -7.03 -3.43
C PRO A 95 1.68 -5.88 -3.06
N VAL A 96 0.41 -6.00 -3.41
CA VAL A 96 -0.61 -5.05 -2.99
C VAL A 96 -0.55 -5.07 -1.48
N GLU A 97 0.00 -4.01 -0.88
CA GLU A 97 0.06 -3.91 0.57
C GLU A 97 -1.34 -4.20 1.08
N PRO A 98 -1.50 -5.12 2.04
CA PRO A 98 -2.82 -5.54 2.46
C PRO A 98 -3.52 -4.33 3.06
N ILE A 99 -4.36 -3.68 2.25
CA ILE A 99 -5.31 -2.66 2.67
C ILE A 99 -6.06 -3.32 3.81
N ILE A 100 -5.76 -2.86 5.04
CA ILE A 100 -6.18 -3.37 6.35
C ILE A 100 -7.17 -4.53 6.17
N LYS A 101 -6.66 -5.77 6.12
CA LYS A 101 -7.48 -6.98 6.09
C LYS A 101 -8.19 -7.06 7.44
N SER A 102 -9.32 -6.37 7.60
CA SER A 102 -10.23 -6.74 8.67
C SER A 102 -10.63 -8.20 8.37
N SER A 103 -10.55 -9.08 9.37
CA SER A 103 -10.77 -10.53 9.21
C SER A 103 -12.13 -10.91 8.60
N HIS A 104 -13.03 -9.94 8.40
CA HIS A 104 -14.34 -10.12 7.80
C HIS A 104 -14.40 -9.78 6.30
N ASP A 105 -13.32 -9.25 5.71
CA ASP A 105 -13.34 -8.67 4.37
C ASP A 105 -12.62 -9.57 3.37
N SER A 106 -13.18 -10.76 3.19
CA SER A 106 -12.84 -11.60 2.05
C SER A 106 -13.48 -11.00 0.80
N ILE A 107 -12.87 -9.94 0.27
CA ILE A 107 -12.82 -9.52 -1.13
C ILE A 107 -11.89 -8.29 -1.10
N GLY A 108 -10.61 -8.49 -1.45
CA GLY A 108 -9.61 -7.43 -1.59
C GLY A 108 -9.87 -6.51 -2.78
N LYS A 109 -11.13 -6.23 -3.12
CA LYS A 109 -11.50 -5.30 -4.19
C LYS A 109 -11.75 -3.94 -3.55
N GLN A 110 -10.85 -3.01 -3.85
CA GLN A 110 -11.12 -1.59 -3.68
C GLN A 110 -12.41 -1.25 -4.43
N CYS A 111 -13.23 -0.34 -3.90
CA CYS A 111 -14.42 0.10 -4.62
C CYS A 111 -13.98 0.64 -6.00
N PRO A 112 -14.62 0.23 -7.11
CA PRO A 112 -14.24 0.67 -8.45
C PRO A 112 -14.41 2.19 -8.62
N TYR A 113 -15.26 2.80 -7.80
CA TYR A 113 -15.56 4.21 -7.89
C TYR A 113 -14.68 5.02 -6.91
N ARG A 114 -14.01 6.05 -7.43
CA ARG A 114 -13.13 6.95 -6.68
C ARG A 114 -13.66 8.38 -6.79
N PHE A 115 -14.34 8.85 -5.75
CA PHE A 115 -14.60 10.29 -5.61
C PHE A 115 -13.30 11.00 -5.25
N GLN A 116 -13.00 12.09 -5.94
CA GLN A 116 -11.92 12.98 -5.55
C GLN A 116 -12.24 13.59 -4.19
N ASN A 117 -11.30 13.46 -3.25
CA ASN A 117 -11.39 14.10 -1.95
C ASN A 117 -10.01 14.68 -1.61
N ARG A 118 -9.99 15.64 -0.70
CA ARG A 118 -8.76 16.31 -0.25
C ARG A 118 -7.62 15.38 0.17
N PHE A 119 -7.93 14.16 0.61
CA PHE A 119 -6.96 13.26 1.23
C PHE A 119 -6.60 12.05 0.33
N ASP A 120 -7.14 11.99 -0.89
CA ASP A 120 -7.05 10.85 -1.81
C ASP A 120 -7.37 9.49 -1.15
N ILE A 121 -8.21 9.50 -0.11
CA ILE A 121 -8.62 8.27 0.59
C ILE A 121 -9.66 7.56 -0.26
N ALA A 122 -9.34 6.35 -0.72
CA ALA A 122 -10.31 5.55 -1.44
C ALA A 122 -11.43 5.04 -0.51
N PRO A 123 -12.66 4.94 -1.01
CA PRO A 123 -13.74 4.36 -0.24
C PRO A 123 -13.51 2.85 -0.01
N GLY A 124 -14.05 2.35 1.11
CA GLY A 124 -13.97 0.94 1.46
C GLY A 124 -14.73 0.03 0.48
N CYS A 125 -14.41 -1.26 0.50
CA CYS A 125 -15.00 -2.27 -0.40
C CYS A 125 -16.53 -2.40 -0.30
N ARG A 126 -17.12 -2.01 0.83
CA ARG A 126 -18.57 -2.06 1.11
C ARG A 126 -19.34 -0.82 0.70
N TRP A 127 -18.65 0.18 0.17
CA TRP A 127 -19.32 1.42 -0.19
C TRP A 127 -20.14 1.23 -1.47
N ASP A 128 -21.41 1.61 -1.39
CA ASP A 128 -22.49 1.38 -2.37
C ASP A 128 -22.38 2.24 -3.65
N GLY A 129 -21.43 3.18 -3.70
CA GLY A 129 -21.23 4.04 -4.88
C GLY A 129 -22.17 5.25 -4.99
N ILE A 130 -23.26 5.29 -4.23
CA ILE A 130 -24.18 6.43 -4.20
C ILE A 130 -23.56 7.61 -3.44
N ASP A 131 -23.44 8.77 -4.11
CA ASP A 131 -23.01 10.02 -3.49
C ASP A 131 -24.08 10.56 -2.53
N ARG A 132 -23.69 10.76 -1.27
CA ARG A 132 -24.52 11.34 -0.20
C ARG A 132 -23.89 12.62 0.38
N SER A 133 -23.04 13.29 -0.41
CA SER A 133 -22.32 14.49 0.01
C SER A 133 -23.17 15.77 -0.12
N ASN A 134 -22.73 16.84 0.56
CA ASN A 134 -23.25 18.21 0.40
C ASN A 134 -22.47 19.00 -0.69
N GLY A 135 -21.75 18.30 -1.58
CA GLY A 135 -20.93 18.93 -2.62
C GLY A 135 -19.79 19.83 -2.12
N PHE A 136 -19.36 19.70 -0.85
CA PHE A 136 -18.28 20.52 -0.29
C PHE A 136 -16.93 20.26 -0.98
N GLU A 137 -16.55 18.99 -1.15
CA GLU A 137 -15.28 18.61 -1.79
C GLU A 137 -15.22 19.13 -3.23
N LYS A 138 -16.32 19.02 -3.99
CA LYS A 138 -16.42 19.58 -5.35
C LYS A 138 -16.18 21.08 -5.37
N ARG A 139 -16.94 21.85 -4.59
CA ARG A 139 -16.80 23.32 -4.49
C ARG A 139 -15.40 23.74 -4.05
N ARG A 140 -14.75 22.95 -3.18
CA ARG A 140 -13.40 23.22 -2.71
C ARG A 140 -12.36 23.02 -3.82
N ILE A 141 -12.46 21.94 -4.59
CA ILE A 141 -11.56 21.66 -5.71
C ILE A 141 -11.70 22.73 -6.78
N GLU A 142 -12.93 23.13 -7.12
CA GLU A 142 -13.22 24.23 -8.04
C GLU A 142 -12.53 25.52 -7.58
N ARG A 143 -12.68 25.91 -6.31
CA ARG A 143 -12.02 27.10 -5.75
C ARG A 143 -10.49 27.04 -5.83
N ILE A 144 -9.88 25.88 -5.57
CA ILE A 144 -8.42 25.73 -5.64
C ILE A 144 -7.93 25.92 -7.08
N ASN A 145 -8.67 25.35 -8.05
CA ASN A 145 -8.36 25.50 -9.46
C ASN A 145 -8.53 26.95 -9.93
N GLU A 146 -9.58 27.64 -9.45
CA GLU A 146 -9.79 29.07 -9.72
C GLU A 146 -8.60 29.91 -9.23
N ILE A 147 -8.18 29.71 -7.98
CA ILE A 147 -7.03 30.44 -7.41
C ILE A 147 -5.75 30.14 -8.20
N SER A 148 -5.47 28.87 -8.48
CA SER A 148 -4.27 28.48 -9.24
C SER A 148 -4.27 29.05 -10.66
N ASN A 149 -5.43 29.12 -11.31
CA ASN A 149 -5.55 29.74 -12.63
C ASN A 149 -5.33 31.25 -12.58
N GLN A 150 -5.90 31.94 -11.60
CA GLN A 150 -5.70 33.39 -11.41
C GLN A 150 -4.23 33.72 -11.16
N GLU A 151 -3.54 32.95 -10.31
CA GLU A 151 -2.10 33.11 -10.06
C GLU A 151 -1.29 32.93 -11.34
N ARG A 152 -1.60 31.90 -12.14
CA ARG A 152 -0.95 31.65 -13.42
C ARG A 152 -1.21 32.79 -14.42
N GLU A 153 -2.44 33.26 -14.52
CA GLU A 153 -2.81 34.38 -15.40
C GLU A 153 -2.09 35.67 -15.00
N ALA A 154 -2.08 36.00 -13.70
CA ALA A 154 -1.34 37.14 -13.17
C ALA A 154 0.16 37.06 -13.46
N HIS A 155 0.76 35.86 -13.33
CA HIS A 155 2.17 35.64 -13.68
C HIS A 155 2.43 35.86 -15.19
N MET A 156 1.57 35.33 -16.06
CA MET A 156 1.71 35.52 -17.51
C MET A 156 1.57 37.00 -17.90
N TYR A 157 0.59 37.70 -17.33
CA TYR A 157 0.39 39.13 -17.55
C TYR A 157 1.61 39.95 -17.12
N PHE A 158 2.14 39.69 -15.93
CA PHE A 158 3.34 40.38 -15.44
C PHE A 158 4.57 40.09 -16.32
N ALA A 159 4.73 38.87 -16.82
CA ALA A 159 5.82 38.51 -17.71
C ALA A 159 5.71 39.17 -19.10
N GLU A 160 4.50 39.51 -19.56
CA GLU A 160 4.26 40.24 -20.82
C GLU A 160 4.55 41.74 -20.70
N GLU A 161 4.49 42.32 -19.49
CA GLU A 161 4.78 43.73 -19.24
C GLU A 161 6.29 44.05 -19.05
N ILE A 162 7.17 43.04 -19.05
CA ILE A 162 8.64 43.18 -18.96
C ILE A 162 9.26 43.05 -20.35
#